data_AF-A0A7C0UCF7-F1
#
_entry.id   AF-A0A7C0UCF7-F1
#
_cell.length_a   1.000
_cell.length_b   1.000
_cell.length_c   1.000
_cell.angle_alpha   90.00
_cell.angle_beta   90.00
_cell.angle_gamma   90.00
#
_symmetry.space_group_name_H-M   'P 1'
#
loop_
_entity.id
_entity.type
_entity.pdbx_description
1 polymer ?
#
loop_
_entity_poly.entity_id
_entity_poly.type
_entity_poly.pdbx_seq_one_letter_code
_entity_poly.pdbx_strand_id
1 'polypeptide(L)'
;MNMFIVYKFICPFQNGWDILNTSLFYGGDKKKEMAMFWRRKKIGLALGGGGARGMAHIGVLRVFEKQEIPIDLIVGTSIGALVGACYACGFDSFDLERRVDEFLNTPDFQNSAFKKIREIQKSKKLSFTQKVQAFFKNQFILTYAMFRAGILQYEDFQAMVDFFVPDIRIEECKLPFRAVAADIATGEAVVLAKGSLRKAVMASCAVPAAVPPVELDGNLLCDGGIVHLVPTTVARDEGAEFVVAVSVNPNIVSSDEFCSAM
;
A
#
# COMPACT_ATOMS: atom_id res chain seq x y z
N MET A 1 -9.97 -5.76 -23.29
CA MET A 1 -11.06 -5.13 -22.51
C MET A 1 -10.90 -5.56 -21.06
N ASN A 2 -10.01 -4.92 -20.30
CA ASN A 2 -9.82 -5.23 -18.88
C ASN A 2 -9.89 -3.92 -18.10
N MET A 3 -11.04 -3.77 -17.45
CA MET A 3 -11.50 -2.65 -16.67
C MET A 3 -11.10 -2.91 -15.22
N PHE A 4 -10.13 -2.17 -14.69
CA PHE A 4 -9.89 -2.06 -13.26
C PHE A 4 -9.82 -0.59 -12.90
N ILE A 5 -11.00 -0.01 -12.68
CA ILE A 5 -11.16 1.25 -11.99
C ILE A 5 -12.40 1.11 -11.12
N VAL A 6 -12.21 0.92 -9.82
CA VAL A 6 -13.24 1.22 -8.83
C VAL A 6 -12.67 2.34 -7.97
N TYR A 7 -12.91 3.59 -8.37
CA TYR A 7 -12.83 4.71 -7.44
C TYR A 7 -14.13 4.69 -6.65
N LYS A 8 -14.08 4.28 -5.38
CA LYS A 8 -15.20 4.54 -4.46
C LYS A 8 -14.85 5.74 -3.60
N PHE A 9 -15.23 6.92 -4.09
CA PHE A 9 -15.19 8.15 -3.32
C PHE A 9 -16.32 8.11 -2.30
N ILE A 10 -15.99 8.10 -1.01
CA ILE A 10 -16.98 8.15 0.07
C ILE A 10 -17.08 9.61 0.53
N CYS A 11 -18.15 10.30 0.14
CA CYS A 11 -18.41 11.70 0.51
C CYS A 11 -19.67 11.78 1.39
N PRO A 12 -19.66 12.50 2.52
CA PRO A 12 -20.90 12.86 3.20
C PRO A 12 -21.48 14.10 2.53
N PHE A 13 -22.63 13.96 1.87
CA PHE A 13 -23.57 15.06 1.68
C PHE A 13 -24.87 14.75 2.41
N GLN A 14 -25.60 15.79 2.79
CA GLN A 14 -26.68 15.84 3.80
C GLN A 14 -27.85 14.84 3.64
N ASN A 15 -27.87 13.92 2.68
CA ASN A 15 -28.99 13.00 2.41
C ASN A 15 -28.60 11.53 2.07
N GLY A 16 -27.42 11.03 2.48
CA GLY A 16 -27.04 9.62 2.31
C GLY A 16 -25.78 9.38 1.46
N TRP A 17 -25.26 8.15 1.53
CA TRP A 17 -23.99 7.73 0.93
C TRP A 17 -24.09 7.52 -0.58
N ASP A 18 -23.81 8.54 -1.39
CA ASP A 18 -23.78 8.41 -2.86
C ASP A 18 -22.37 8.08 -3.40
N ILE A 19 -22.33 7.13 -4.35
CA ILE A 19 -21.13 6.69 -5.08
C ILE A 19 -20.86 7.67 -6.24
N LEU A 20 -19.76 8.43 -6.19
CA LEU A 20 -19.34 9.27 -7.32
C LEU A 20 -18.71 8.43 -8.44
N ASN A 21 -19.46 8.22 -9.51
CA ASN A 21 -18.97 7.66 -10.77
C ASN A 21 -18.26 8.77 -11.59
N THR A 22 -16.97 8.60 -11.88
CA THR A 22 -16.16 9.56 -12.67
C THR A 22 -16.59 9.68 -14.14
N SER A 23 -17.48 8.81 -14.62
CA SER A 23 -18.01 8.83 -16.00
C SER A 23 -19.11 9.88 -16.25
N LEU A 24 -19.62 10.58 -15.23
CA LEU A 24 -20.74 11.54 -15.38
C LEU A 24 -20.34 13.01 -15.64
N PHE A 25 -19.04 13.33 -15.75
CA PHE A 25 -18.58 14.74 -15.69
C PHE A 25 -17.62 15.13 -16.81
N TYR A 26 -18.00 14.92 -18.07
CA TYR A 26 -17.31 15.49 -19.23
C TYR A 26 -17.91 16.86 -19.59
N GLY A 27 -17.31 17.95 -19.10
CA GLY A 27 -17.63 19.34 -19.47
C GLY A 27 -16.61 20.33 -18.89
N GLY A 28 -16.20 21.34 -19.66
CA GLY A 28 -15.08 22.24 -19.34
C GLY A 28 -15.23 23.08 -18.08
N ASP A 29 -16.45 23.56 -17.77
CA ASP A 29 -16.71 24.36 -16.56
C ASP A 29 -16.70 23.52 -15.27
N LYS A 30 -17.20 22.28 -15.34
CA LYS A 30 -17.23 21.37 -14.19
C LYS A 30 -15.83 20.92 -13.74
N LYS A 31 -14.84 20.91 -14.65
CA LYS A 31 -13.43 20.65 -14.28
C LYS A 31 -12.88 21.72 -13.35
N LYS A 32 -13.19 23.00 -13.59
CA LYS A 32 -12.75 24.10 -12.73
C LYS A 32 -13.44 24.07 -11.38
N GLU A 33 -14.75 23.79 -11.35
CA GLU A 33 -15.50 23.62 -10.10
C GLU A 33 -14.96 22.46 -9.27
N MET A 34 -14.64 21.33 -9.91
CA MET A 34 -14.08 20.15 -9.24
C MET A 34 -12.67 20.41 -8.73
N ALA A 35 -11.80 21.05 -9.51
CA ALA A 35 -10.49 21.49 -9.04
C ALA A 35 -10.59 22.46 -7.85
N MET A 36 -11.58 23.37 -7.86
CA MET A 36 -11.85 24.24 -6.71
C MET A 36 -12.40 23.49 -5.49
N PHE A 37 -13.25 22.48 -5.69
CA PHE A 37 -13.77 21.63 -4.63
C PHE A 37 -12.63 20.90 -3.90
N TRP A 38 -11.75 20.24 -4.67
CA TRP A 38 -10.59 19.53 -4.12
C TRP A 38 -9.59 20.47 -3.44
N ARG A 39 -9.32 21.65 -4.02
CA ARG A 39 -8.43 22.65 -3.41
C ARG A 39 -8.93 23.27 -2.10
N ARG A 40 -10.22 23.14 -1.78
CA ARG A 40 -10.82 23.70 -0.55
C ARG A 40 -10.88 22.71 0.60
N LYS A 41 -10.52 21.44 0.40
CA LYS A 41 -10.62 20.38 1.40
C LYS A 41 -9.27 19.74 1.61
N LYS A 42 -8.94 19.41 2.87
CA LYS A 42 -7.78 18.57 3.16
C LYS A 42 -8.04 17.13 2.74
N ILE A 43 -7.33 16.65 1.72
CA ILE A 43 -7.47 15.31 1.15
C ILE A 43 -6.44 14.38 1.78
N GLY A 44 -6.91 13.39 2.54
CA GLY A 44 -6.12 12.29 3.06
C GLY A 44 -6.20 11.08 2.13
N LEU A 45 -5.06 10.48 1.82
CA LEU A 45 -4.95 9.23 1.08
C LEU A 45 -4.59 8.09 2.04
N ALA A 46 -5.53 7.17 2.26
CA ALA A 46 -5.34 6.00 3.11
C ALA A 46 -4.98 4.77 2.25
N LEU A 47 -3.72 4.34 2.31
CA LEU A 47 -3.17 3.23 1.52
C LEU A 47 -3.14 1.95 2.35
N GLY A 48 -3.94 0.96 1.96
CA GLY A 48 -4.06 -0.29 2.71
C GLY A 48 -2.95 -1.32 2.49
N GLY A 49 -2.93 -2.33 3.36
CA GLY A 49 -2.08 -3.51 3.24
C GLY A 49 -2.57 -4.50 2.16
N GLY A 50 -1.69 -5.44 1.75
CA GLY A 50 -2.05 -6.49 0.79
C GLY A 50 -0.91 -7.21 0.07
N GLY A 51 0.31 -7.17 0.60
CA GLY A 51 1.47 -7.85 0.02
C GLY A 51 1.79 -7.41 -1.41
N ALA A 52 2.11 -8.37 -2.30
CA ALA A 52 2.50 -8.07 -3.69
C ALA A 52 1.44 -7.29 -4.50
N ARG A 53 0.16 -7.36 -4.13
CA ARG A 53 -0.91 -6.57 -4.77
C ARG A 53 -0.83 -5.08 -4.46
N GLY A 54 -0.08 -4.69 -3.42
CA GLY A 54 0.14 -3.31 -3.04
C GLY A 54 0.82 -2.47 -4.12
N MET A 55 1.43 -3.08 -5.14
CA MET A 55 1.92 -2.34 -6.31
C MET A 55 0.81 -1.60 -7.05
N ALA A 56 -0.46 -1.99 -6.88
CA ALA A 56 -1.60 -1.23 -7.40
C ALA A 56 -1.69 0.20 -6.84
N HIS A 57 -1.11 0.48 -5.67
CA HIS A 57 -1.02 1.83 -5.11
C HIS A 57 -0.26 2.80 -6.04
N ILE A 58 0.77 2.32 -6.75
CA ILE A 58 1.50 3.13 -7.75
C ILE A 58 0.56 3.59 -8.87
N GLY A 59 -0.32 2.69 -9.33
CA GLY A 59 -1.32 3.02 -10.34
C GLY A 59 -2.36 4.04 -9.86
N VAL A 60 -2.75 3.99 -8.57
CA VAL A 60 -3.63 4.99 -7.97
C VAL A 60 -2.93 6.34 -7.89
N LEU A 61 -1.70 6.40 -7.38
CA LEU A 61 -0.90 7.62 -7.30
C LEU A 61 -0.72 8.27 -8.68
N ARG A 62 -0.50 7.45 -9.72
CA ARG A 62 -0.45 7.92 -11.11
C ARG A 62 -1.72 8.62 -11.57
N VAL A 63 -2.89 8.22 -11.07
CA VAL A 63 -4.14 8.92 -11.39
C VAL A 63 -4.27 10.22 -10.63
N PHE A 64 -3.88 10.27 -9.35
CA PHE A 64 -3.81 11.53 -8.61
C PHE A 64 -2.91 12.56 -9.31
N GLU A 65 -1.73 12.12 -9.76
CA GLU A 65 -0.82 12.93 -10.57
C GLU A 65 -1.47 13.41 -11.88
N LYS A 66 -2.02 12.49 -12.69
CA LYS A 66 -2.63 12.82 -13.99
C LYS A 66 -3.86 13.72 -13.89
N GLN A 67 -4.62 13.62 -12.79
CA GLN A 67 -5.81 14.43 -12.56
C GLN A 67 -5.51 15.68 -11.74
N GLU A 68 -4.25 15.91 -11.35
CA GLU A 68 -3.82 17.02 -10.50
C GLU A 68 -4.65 17.15 -9.21
N ILE A 69 -5.06 16.01 -8.65
CA ILE A 69 -5.81 15.97 -7.38
C ILE A 69 -4.78 16.15 -6.25
N PRO A 70 -4.91 17.20 -5.41
CA PRO A 70 -3.97 17.40 -4.32
C PRO A 70 -4.07 16.26 -3.29
N ILE A 71 -2.95 15.98 -2.62
CA ILE A 71 -2.88 15.08 -1.48
C ILE A 71 -2.25 15.88 -0.35
N ASP A 72 -2.96 16.05 0.75
CA ASP A 72 -2.51 16.85 1.90
C ASP A 72 -1.98 15.98 3.05
N LEU A 73 -2.32 14.69 3.05
CA LEU A 73 -1.91 13.71 4.05
C LEU A 73 -1.87 12.31 3.41
N ILE A 74 -0.85 11.53 3.74
CA ILE A 74 -0.77 10.10 3.39
C ILE A 74 -0.71 9.29 4.67
N VAL A 75 -1.59 8.30 4.78
CA VAL A 75 -1.57 7.31 5.86
C VAL A 75 -1.47 5.92 5.24
N GLY A 76 -0.48 5.15 5.64
CA GLY A 76 -0.22 3.83 5.06
C GLY A 76 -0.14 2.72 6.10
N THR A 77 -0.59 1.54 5.70
CA THR A 77 -0.39 0.28 6.44
C THR A 77 0.38 -0.71 5.58
N SER A 78 1.40 -1.38 6.13
CA SER A 78 2.15 -2.42 5.43
C SER A 78 2.71 -1.92 4.10
N ILE A 79 2.51 -2.64 3.00
CA ILE A 79 2.90 -2.20 1.65
C ILE A 79 2.37 -0.79 1.29
N GLY A 80 1.22 -0.38 1.84
CA GLY A 80 0.71 0.98 1.71
C GLY A 80 1.57 2.02 2.43
N ALA A 81 2.17 1.67 3.57
CA ALA A 81 3.17 2.50 4.26
C ALA A 81 4.46 2.61 3.46
N LEU A 82 4.94 1.50 2.87
CA LEU A 82 6.14 1.52 2.02
C LEU A 82 5.97 2.46 0.81
N VAL A 83 4.92 2.25 0.02
CA VAL A 83 4.64 3.05 -1.17
C VAL A 83 4.30 4.50 -0.80
N GLY A 84 3.48 4.68 0.25
CA GLY A 84 3.09 5.99 0.76
C GLY A 84 4.25 6.82 1.29
N ALA A 85 5.20 6.18 1.99
CA ALA A 85 6.41 6.83 2.48
C ALA A 85 7.27 7.35 1.32
N CYS A 86 7.56 6.51 0.34
CA CYS A 86 8.31 6.93 -0.85
C CYS A 86 7.60 8.09 -1.56
N TYR A 87 6.29 7.99 -1.80
CA TYR A 87 5.56 9.08 -2.44
C TYR A 87 5.59 10.37 -1.61
N ALA A 88 5.44 10.28 -0.28
CA ALA A 88 5.52 11.43 0.62
C ALA A 88 6.91 12.09 0.63
N CYS A 89 7.98 11.34 0.38
CA CYS A 89 9.33 11.88 0.16
C CYS A 89 9.51 12.56 -1.21
N GLY A 90 8.49 12.47 -2.09
CA GLY A 90 8.46 13.12 -3.39
C GLY A 90 8.95 12.27 -4.54
N PHE A 91 8.85 10.94 -4.42
CA PHE A 91 9.00 10.01 -5.54
C PHE A 91 7.69 9.99 -6.32
N ASP A 92 7.74 10.19 -7.63
CA ASP A 92 6.54 10.09 -8.47
C ASP A 92 6.23 8.63 -8.84
N SER A 93 5.08 8.40 -9.49
CA SER A 93 4.66 7.06 -9.88
C SER A 93 5.63 6.37 -10.85
N PHE A 94 6.44 7.10 -11.62
CA PHE A 94 7.45 6.54 -12.51
C PHE A 94 8.72 6.16 -11.75
N ASP A 95 9.14 6.98 -10.79
CA ASP A 95 10.24 6.67 -9.89
C ASP A 95 9.96 5.40 -9.09
N LEU A 96 8.74 5.26 -8.58
CA LEU A 96 8.29 4.07 -7.84
C LEU A 96 8.29 2.83 -8.73
N GLU A 97 7.74 2.92 -9.94
CA GLU A 97 7.73 1.81 -10.92
C GLU A 97 9.16 1.39 -11.28
N ARG A 98 10.03 2.35 -11.58
CA ARG A 98 11.45 2.11 -11.88
C ARG A 98 12.16 1.41 -10.73
N ARG A 99 11.95 1.87 -9.48
CA ARG A 99 12.58 1.23 -8.30
C ARG A 99 12.10 -0.20 -8.10
N VAL A 100 10.83 -0.48 -8.35
CA VAL A 100 10.31 -1.85 -8.33
C VAL A 100 11.04 -2.70 -9.36
N ASP A 101 11.17 -2.21 -10.60
CA ASP A 101 11.91 -2.94 -11.64
C ASP A 101 13.38 -3.15 -11.27
N GLU A 102 14.06 -2.14 -10.73
CA GLU A 102 15.45 -2.25 -10.25
C GLU A 102 15.58 -3.29 -9.14
N PHE A 103 14.69 -3.25 -8.14
CA PHE A 103 14.66 -4.22 -7.03
C PHE A 103 14.47 -5.65 -7.54
N LEU A 104 13.52 -5.86 -8.46
CA LEU A 104 13.26 -7.18 -9.05
C LEU A 104 14.46 -7.72 -9.85
N ASN A 105 15.33 -6.84 -10.36
CA ASN A 105 16.53 -7.20 -11.09
C ASN A 105 17.77 -7.39 -10.19
N THR A 106 17.68 -7.13 -8.88
CA THR A 106 18.81 -7.32 -7.96
C THR A 106 19.21 -8.80 -7.86
N PRO A 107 20.51 -9.13 -7.75
CA PRO A 107 20.97 -10.50 -7.55
C PRO A 107 20.33 -11.16 -6.33
N ASP A 108 20.07 -10.42 -5.26
CA ASP A 108 19.48 -10.96 -4.02
C ASP A 108 18.03 -11.42 -4.25
N PHE A 109 17.24 -10.62 -4.96
CA PHE A 109 15.89 -11.01 -5.36
C PHE A 109 15.91 -12.14 -6.39
N GLN A 110 16.79 -12.05 -7.40
CA GLN A 110 16.94 -13.06 -8.44
C GLN A 110 17.39 -14.41 -7.88
N ASN A 111 18.36 -14.43 -6.96
CA ASN A 111 18.87 -15.66 -6.35
C ASN A 111 17.88 -16.25 -5.33
N SER A 112 17.05 -15.44 -4.68
CA SER A 112 16.03 -15.91 -3.74
C SER A 112 14.75 -16.40 -4.44
N ALA A 113 14.30 -15.70 -5.49
CA ALA A 113 13.10 -16.02 -6.26
C ALA A 113 13.38 -17.01 -7.40
N PHE A 114 14.40 -16.76 -8.24
CA PHE A 114 14.65 -17.57 -9.44
C PHE A 114 15.43 -18.86 -9.19
N LYS A 115 16.25 -18.98 -8.14
CA LYS A 115 16.93 -20.26 -7.82
C LYS A 115 15.92 -21.37 -7.51
N LYS A 116 14.84 -21.06 -6.80
CA LYS A 116 13.74 -21.99 -6.50
C LYS A 116 12.76 -22.18 -7.66
N ILE A 117 12.48 -21.13 -8.45
CA ILE A 117 11.69 -21.27 -9.69
C ILE A 117 12.42 -22.13 -10.73
N ARG A 118 13.76 -22.04 -10.84
CA ARG A 118 14.58 -22.90 -11.69
C ARG A 118 14.63 -24.35 -11.22
N GLU A 119 14.63 -24.62 -9.91
CA GLU A 119 14.49 -25.98 -9.38
C GLU A 119 13.12 -26.59 -9.75
N ILE A 120 12.06 -25.78 -9.73
CA ILE A 120 10.71 -26.20 -10.14
C ILE A 120 10.61 -26.39 -11.67
N GLN A 121 11.31 -25.57 -12.46
CA GLN A 121 11.31 -25.67 -13.94
C GLN A 121 12.18 -26.82 -14.48
N LYS A 122 13.11 -27.38 -13.69
CA LYS A 122 13.94 -28.52 -14.13
C LYS A 122 13.17 -29.85 -14.25
N SER A 123 11.92 -29.93 -13.77
CA SER A 123 11.04 -31.08 -14.08
C SER A 123 10.31 -30.88 -15.43
N LYS A 124 10.96 -31.35 -16.50
CA LYS A 124 10.51 -31.72 -17.88
C LYS A 124 9.09 -31.33 -18.38
N LYS A 125 9.08 -30.74 -19.60
CA LYS A 125 8.02 -30.67 -20.65
C LYS A 125 6.57 -30.76 -20.16
N LEU A 126 5.87 -29.62 -20.07
CA LEU A 126 4.49 -29.59 -19.57
C LEU A 126 3.40 -29.26 -20.64
N SER A 127 2.34 -30.07 -20.65
CA SER A 127 1.12 -30.08 -21.50
C SER A 127 0.10 -28.98 -21.12
N PHE A 128 -0.94 -28.75 -21.95
CA PHE A 128 -1.99 -27.71 -21.75
C PHE A 128 -2.63 -27.74 -20.36
N THR A 129 -2.89 -28.92 -19.80
CA THR A 129 -3.43 -29.11 -18.44
C THR A 129 -2.46 -28.62 -17.35
N GLN A 130 -1.17 -28.66 -17.64
CA GLN A 130 -0.12 -28.22 -16.73
C GLN A 130 0.19 -26.72 -16.85
N LYS A 131 -0.19 -26.05 -17.96
CA LYS A 131 -0.24 -24.57 -18.03
C LYS A 131 -1.33 -24.00 -17.12
N VAL A 132 -2.49 -24.65 -17.09
CA VAL A 132 -3.57 -24.31 -16.14
C VAL A 132 -3.09 -24.54 -14.71
N GLN A 133 -2.42 -25.68 -14.45
CA GLN A 133 -1.82 -25.93 -13.15
C GLN A 133 -0.73 -24.90 -12.79
N ALA A 134 0.10 -24.46 -13.73
CA ALA A 134 1.12 -23.43 -13.55
C ALA A 134 0.54 -22.03 -13.33
N PHE A 135 -0.66 -21.72 -13.84
CA PHE A 135 -1.36 -20.47 -13.55
C PHE A 135 -1.84 -20.43 -12.10
N PHE A 136 -2.43 -21.52 -11.61
CA PHE A 136 -2.79 -21.66 -10.20
C PHE A 136 -1.55 -21.76 -9.30
N LYS A 137 -0.51 -22.49 -9.74
CA LYS A 137 0.76 -22.61 -9.01
C LYS A 137 1.55 -21.31 -9.01
N ASN A 138 1.62 -20.48 -10.04
CA ASN A 138 2.48 -19.28 -10.03
C ASN A 138 1.91 -18.17 -9.14
N GLN A 139 0.58 -18.02 -9.11
CA GLN A 139 -0.09 -17.11 -8.16
C GLN A 139 0.10 -17.61 -6.73
N PHE A 140 -0.10 -18.91 -6.48
CA PHE A 140 0.10 -19.51 -5.17
C PHE A 140 1.57 -19.67 -4.79
N ILE A 141 2.52 -19.88 -5.69
CA ILE A 141 3.95 -20.05 -5.40
C ILE A 141 4.59 -18.72 -5.11
N LEU A 142 4.19 -17.63 -5.77
CA LEU A 142 4.70 -16.30 -5.42
C LEU A 142 4.22 -15.89 -4.02
N THR A 143 2.91 -16.04 -3.77
CA THR A 143 2.31 -15.88 -2.45
C THR A 143 2.93 -16.85 -1.43
N TYR A 144 3.01 -18.14 -1.70
CA TYR A 144 3.60 -19.16 -0.82
C TYR A 144 5.13 -19.09 -0.74
N ALA A 145 5.84 -18.42 -1.65
CA ALA A 145 7.27 -18.12 -1.51
C ALA A 145 7.48 -16.90 -0.62
N MET A 146 6.58 -15.92 -0.67
CA MET A 146 6.50 -14.82 0.30
C MET A 146 6.07 -15.32 1.69
N PHE A 147 5.28 -16.39 1.78
CA PHE A 147 4.74 -16.93 3.05
C PHE A 147 5.39 -18.23 3.56
N ARG A 148 6.20 -18.95 2.77
CA ARG A 148 7.06 -20.08 3.25
C ARG A 148 8.49 -19.61 3.57
N ALA A 149 8.72 -18.30 3.54
CA ALA A 149 9.85 -17.66 4.20
C ALA A 149 9.55 -17.60 5.70
N GLY A 150 9.70 -18.73 6.37
CA GLY A 150 9.54 -18.83 7.82
C GLY A 150 10.57 -18.04 8.63
N ILE A 151 11.52 -17.35 7.99
CA ILE A 151 12.35 -16.27 8.55
C ILE A 151 12.82 -15.41 7.37
N LEU A 152 12.10 -14.34 7.00
CA LEU A 152 12.79 -13.24 6.32
C LEU A 152 13.76 -12.69 7.39
N GLN A 153 15.07 -12.83 7.18
CA GLN A 153 16.03 -12.32 8.15
C GLN A 153 15.80 -10.82 8.30
N TYR A 154 15.94 -10.31 9.52
CA TYR A 154 15.72 -8.89 9.80
C TYR A 154 16.59 -8.02 8.88
N GLU A 155 17.80 -8.49 8.57
CA GLU A 155 18.76 -7.84 7.67
C GLU A 155 18.27 -7.78 6.22
N ASP A 156 17.69 -8.86 5.69
CA ASP A 156 17.15 -8.90 4.33
C ASP A 156 15.93 -7.98 4.20
N PHE A 157 15.09 -7.96 5.24
CA PHE A 157 13.94 -7.07 5.31
C PHE A 157 14.36 -5.61 5.39
N GLN A 158 15.35 -5.31 6.24
CA GLN A 158 15.92 -3.99 6.38
C GLN A 158 16.56 -3.53 5.07
N ALA A 159 17.34 -4.39 4.39
CA ALA A 159 17.92 -4.07 3.10
C ALA A 159 16.85 -3.75 2.04
N MET A 160 15.71 -4.45 2.05
CA MET A 160 14.59 -4.13 1.18
C MET A 160 13.98 -2.76 1.50
N VAL A 161 13.72 -2.44 2.77
CA VAL A 161 13.21 -1.11 3.14
C VAL A 161 14.24 -0.02 2.83
N ASP A 162 15.52 -0.26 3.10
CA ASP A 162 16.62 0.67 2.83
C ASP A 162 16.77 0.97 1.34
N PHE A 163 16.46 0.00 0.48
CA PHE A 163 16.46 0.18 -0.97
C PHE A 163 15.37 1.16 -1.42
N PHE A 164 14.15 1.02 -0.91
CA PHE A 164 13.00 1.85 -1.34
C PHE A 164 12.93 3.19 -0.62
N VAL A 165 13.13 3.20 0.69
CA VAL A 165 12.82 4.33 1.58
C VAL A 165 14.09 5.12 1.87
N PRO A 166 14.10 6.46 1.70
CA PRO A 166 15.26 7.28 2.04
C PRO A 166 15.51 7.28 3.56
N ASP A 167 16.78 7.42 3.96
CA ASP A 167 17.16 7.56 5.36
C ASP A 167 16.98 9.00 5.83
N ILE A 168 15.73 9.34 6.12
CA ILE A 168 15.32 10.65 6.66
C ILE A 168 14.35 10.43 7.82
N ARG A 169 14.02 11.51 8.52
CA ARG A 169 12.93 11.50 9.47
C ARG A 169 11.58 11.74 8.79
N ILE A 170 10.49 11.24 9.39
CA ILE A 170 9.12 11.39 8.87
C ILE A 170 8.74 12.86 8.69
N GLU A 171 9.22 13.74 9.57
CA GLU A 171 8.92 15.16 9.54
C GLU A 171 9.61 15.89 8.38
N GLU A 172 10.59 15.26 7.73
CA GLU A 172 11.31 15.79 6.56
C GLU A 172 10.64 15.41 5.23
N CYS A 173 9.58 14.59 5.26
CA CYS A 173 8.79 14.27 4.07
C CYS A 173 8.16 15.53 3.46
N LYS A 174 8.06 15.58 2.12
CA LYS A 174 7.43 16.69 1.38
C LYS A 174 5.93 16.78 1.64
N LEU A 175 5.30 15.64 1.93
CA LEU A 175 3.91 15.54 2.36
C LEU A 175 3.84 14.96 3.78
N PRO A 176 2.90 15.42 4.63
CA PRO A 176 2.61 14.77 5.90
C PRO A 176 2.34 13.26 5.70
N PHE A 177 3.10 12.44 6.42
CA PHE A 177 3.02 10.99 6.34
C PHE A 177 2.78 10.35 7.71
N ARG A 178 2.00 9.27 7.72
CA ARG A 178 1.76 8.41 8.87
C ARG A 178 1.90 6.95 8.45
N ALA A 179 2.68 6.18 9.21
CA ALA A 179 2.65 4.72 9.11
C ALA A 179 1.83 4.16 10.29
N VAL A 180 0.99 3.17 10.02
CA VAL A 180 0.21 2.49 11.07
C VAL A 180 0.83 1.14 11.36
N ALA A 181 1.16 0.91 12.63
CA ALA A 181 1.63 -0.37 13.15
C ALA A 181 0.66 -0.85 14.25
N ALA A 182 0.83 -2.10 14.69
CA ALA A 182 0.11 -2.66 15.83
C ALA A 182 1.10 -2.98 16.95
N ASP A 183 0.79 -2.57 18.17
CA ASP A 183 1.52 -3.02 19.36
C ASP A 183 1.15 -4.47 19.67
N ILE A 184 2.14 -5.36 19.75
CA ILE A 184 1.92 -6.79 20.01
C ILE A 184 1.40 -7.05 21.43
N ALA A 185 1.81 -6.23 22.39
CA ALA A 185 1.44 -6.42 23.79
C ALA A 185 0.00 -5.98 24.05
N THR A 186 -0.44 -4.87 23.46
CA THR A 186 -1.79 -4.31 23.70
C THR A 186 -2.81 -4.66 22.62
N GLY A 187 -2.36 -4.97 21.40
CA GLY A 187 -3.22 -5.13 20.23
C GLY A 187 -3.78 -3.81 19.69
N GLU A 188 -3.27 -2.67 20.16
CA GLU A 188 -3.74 -1.34 19.74
C GLU A 188 -2.97 -0.80 18.54
N ALA A 189 -3.61 0.10 17.79
CA ALA A 189 -2.98 0.80 16.68
C ALA A 189 -1.99 1.86 17.19
N VAL A 190 -0.79 1.84 16.62
CA VAL A 190 0.26 2.85 16.87
C VAL A 190 0.46 3.65 15.59
N VAL A 191 0.16 4.94 15.67
CA VAL A 191 0.32 5.89 14.57
C VAL A 191 1.71 6.54 14.63
N LEU A 192 2.56 6.19 13.67
CA LEU A 192 3.94 6.65 13.59
C LEU A 192 4.02 7.90 12.71
N ALA A 193 4.17 9.05 13.37
CA ALA A 193 4.14 10.38 12.74
C ALA A 193 5.49 11.12 12.77
N LYS A 194 6.46 10.62 13.52
CA LYS A 194 7.73 11.28 13.84
C LYS A 194 8.86 10.26 14.01
N GLY A 195 10.10 10.69 13.87
CA GLY A 195 11.28 9.82 13.99
C GLY A 195 11.72 9.18 12.67
N SER A 196 12.46 8.08 12.71
CA SER A 196 13.04 7.44 11.51
C SER A 196 11.94 6.90 10.59
N LEU A 197 11.91 7.38 9.34
CA LEU A 197 10.95 6.94 8.34
C LEU A 197 11.10 5.44 8.04
N ARG A 198 12.35 4.97 7.88
CA ARG A 198 12.67 3.56 7.65
C ARG A 198 12.18 2.68 8.79
N LYS A 199 12.44 3.05 10.05
CA LYS A 199 11.94 2.27 11.21
C LYS A 199 10.42 2.22 11.26
N ALA A 200 9.75 3.33 10.94
CA ALA A 200 8.29 3.35 10.93
C ALA A 200 7.69 2.47 9.83
N VAL A 201 8.28 2.50 8.63
CA VAL A 201 7.89 1.60 7.53
C VAL A 201 8.20 0.14 7.88
N MET A 202 9.36 -0.14 8.46
CA MET A 202 9.74 -1.48 8.94
C MET A 202 8.69 -2.01 9.94
N ALA A 203 8.33 -1.23 10.96
CA ALA A 203 7.33 -1.59 11.95
C ALA A 203 5.96 -1.87 11.31
N SER A 204 5.51 -0.98 10.43
CA SER A 204 4.21 -1.12 9.73
C SER A 204 4.15 -2.32 8.78
N CYS A 205 5.28 -2.80 8.28
CA CYS A 205 5.40 -3.93 7.36
C CYS A 205 5.83 -5.25 8.03
N ALA A 206 5.99 -5.28 9.36
CA ALA A 206 6.48 -6.45 10.09
C ALA A 206 5.37 -7.50 10.30
N VAL A 207 5.01 -8.21 9.22
CA VAL A 207 3.92 -9.19 9.21
C VAL A 207 4.21 -10.33 10.19
N PRO A 208 3.33 -10.60 11.17
CA PRO A 208 3.53 -11.71 12.11
C PRO A 208 3.79 -13.04 11.40
N ALA A 209 4.69 -13.83 11.97
CA ALA A 209 5.19 -15.10 11.45
C ALA A 209 6.05 -15.03 10.15
N ALA A 210 6.14 -13.88 9.48
CA ALA A 210 7.00 -13.70 8.31
C ALA A 210 8.22 -12.83 8.61
N VAL A 211 8.02 -11.76 9.38
CA VAL A 211 9.03 -10.76 9.72
C VAL A 211 9.04 -10.57 11.25
N PRO A 212 10.22 -10.50 11.90
CA PRO A 212 10.28 -10.24 13.33
C PRO A 212 9.74 -8.84 13.65
N PRO A 213 9.13 -8.66 14.83
CA PRO A 213 8.62 -7.36 15.24
C PRO A 213 9.74 -6.34 15.46
N VAL A 214 9.38 -5.06 15.35
CA VAL A 214 10.29 -3.92 15.44
C VAL A 214 10.09 -3.23 16.78
N GLU A 215 11.15 -3.12 17.57
CA GLU A 215 11.13 -2.32 18.79
C GLU A 215 11.28 -0.84 18.44
N LEU A 216 10.31 -0.02 18.85
CA LEU A 216 10.29 1.41 18.60
C LEU A 216 9.63 2.14 19.77
N ASP A 217 10.32 3.14 20.33
CA ASP A 217 9.87 3.96 21.46
C ASP A 217 9.37 3.15 22.68
N GLY A 218 9.98 1.98 22.92
CA GLY A 218 9.64 1.08 24.02
C GLY A 218 8.48 0.11 23.73
N ASN A 219 7.85 0.23 22.56
CA ASN A 219 6.79 -0.67 22.10
C ASN A 219 7.36 -1.73 21.16
N LEU A 220 6.78 -2.94 21.20
CA LEU A 220 7.11 -4.01 20.28
C LEU A 220 6.05 -4.06 19.17
N LEU A 221 6.40 -3.56 18.00
CA LEU A 221 5.46 -3.28 16.92
C LEU A 221 5.48 -4.36 15.83
N CYS A 222 4.32 -4.64 15.25
CA CYS A 222 4.13 -5.48 14.07
C CYS A 222 3.21 -4.81 13.04
N ASP A 223 2.97 -5.51 11.93
CA ASP A 223 2.19 -4.98 10.80
C ASP A 223 0.80 -4.46 11.24
N GLY A 224 0.52 -3.21 10.89
CA GLY A 224 -0.72 -2.55 11.28
C GLY A 224 -1.97 -3.14 10.63
N GLY A 225 -1.85 -4.04 9.66
CA GLY A 225 -2.97 -4.67 8.97
C GLY A 225 -3.82 -5.56 9.89
N ILE A 226 -3.30 -5.90 11.07
CA ILE A 226 -4.02 -6.63 12.13
C ILE A 226 -5.10 -5.75 12.77
N VAL A 227 -4.85 -4.44 12.87
CA VAL A 227 -5.75 -3.46 13.51
C VAL A 227 -6.46 -2.59 12.48
N HIS A 228 -5.75 -2.14 11.43
CA HIS A 228 -6.28 -1.29 10.37
C HIS A 228 -5.71 -1.70 9.00
N LEU A 229 -6.41 -2.59 8.30
CA LEU A 229 -6.03 -2.98 6.94
C LEU A 229 -6.00 -1.80 5.97
N VAL A 230 -6.95 -0.87 6.09
CA VAL A 230 -6.97 0.43 5.39
C VAL A 230 -7.16 1.53 6.44
N PRO A 231 -6.19 2.42 6.68
CA PRO A 231 -6.18 3.30 7.85
C PRO A 231 -7.00 4.59 7.63
N THR A 232 -8.29 4.44 7.33
CA THR A 232 -9.23 5.53 7.04
C THR A 232 -9.52 6.40 8.25
N THR A 233 -9.71 5.79 9.42
CA THR A 233 -9.97 6.47 10.69
C THR A 233 -8.77 7.32 11.10
N VAL A 234 -7.57 6.76 11.04
CA VAL A 234 -6.32 7.50 11.29
C VAL A 234 -6.19 8.70 10.36
N ALA A 235 -6.51 8.56 9.07
CA ALA A 235 -6.49 9.70 8.15
C ALA A 235 -7.48 10.81 8.56
N ARG A 236 -8.67 10.44 9.07
CA ARG A 236 -9.66 11.40 9.60
C ARG A 236 -9.15 12.10 10.86
N ASP A 237 -8.62 11.34 11.81
CA ASP A 237 -8.13 11.84 13.10
C ASP A 237 -6.94 12.79 12.93
N GLU A 238 -6.12 12.55 11.91
CA GLU A 238 -5.00 13.40 11.50
C GLU A 238 -5.41 14.63 10.67
N GLY A 239 -6.72 14.87 10.54
CA GLY A 239 -7.27 16.13 10.03
C GLY A 239 -7.68 16.12 8.56
N ALA A 240 -7.80 14.95 7.92
CA ALA A 240 -8.36 14.87 6.58
C ALA A 240 -9.88 15.13 6.57
N GLU A 241 -10.30 16.17 5.84
CA GLU A 241 -11.72 16.48 5.60
C GLU A 241 -12.34 15.58 4.53
N PHE A 242 -11.51 15.01 3.67
CA PHE A 242 -11.92 14.02 2.70
C PHE A 242 -10.89 12.88 2.67
N VAL A 243 -11.34 11.63 2.79
CA VAL A 243 -10.45 10.47 2.78
C VAL A 243 -10.71 9.62 1.55
N VAL A 244 -9.67 9.39 0.76
CA VAL A 244 -9.66 8.39 -0.31
C VAL A 244 -9.05 7.11 0.25
N ALA A 245 -9.86 6.07 0.35
CA ALA A 245 -9.45 4.76 0.85
C ALA A 245 -9.04 3.84 -0.32
N VAL A 246 -7.82 3.30 -0.27
CA VAL A 246 -7.31 2.40 -1.31
C VAL A 246 -7.12 1.01 -0.71
N SER A 247 -8.03 0.11 -1.04
CA SER A 247 -7.95 -1.31 -0.71
C SER A 247 -7.45 -2.10 -1.91
N VAL A 248 -6.49 -3.00 -1.67
CA VAL A 248 -5.94 -3.93 -2.67
C VAL A 248 -6.34 -5.38 -2.36
N ASN A 249 -7.41 -5.56 -1.59
CA ASN A 249 -7.96 -6.86 -1.20
C ASN A 249 -8.49 -7.62 -2.45
N PRO A 250 -8.24 -8.94 -2.56
CA PRO A 250 -8.77 -9.76 -3.67
C PRO A 250 -10.29 -9.79 -3.75
N ASN A 251 -10.99 -9.61 -2.63
CA ASN A 251 -12.44 -9.62 -2.60
C ASN A 251 -12.93 -8.19 -2.85
N ILE A 252 -13.64 -7.99 -3.96
CA ILE A 252 -14.41 -6.76 -4.19
C ILE A 252 -15.56 -6.81 -3.19
N VAL A 253 -15.40 -6.09 -2.09
CA VAL A 253 -16.42 -5.96 -1.07
C VAL A 253 -17.58 -5.14 -1.61
N SER A 254 -18.82 -5.52 -1.29
CA SER A 254 -20.01 -4.77 -1.71
C SER A 254 -20.02 -3.38 -1.05
N SER A 255 -20.87 -2.47 -1.54
CA SER A 255 -20.90 -1.09 -1.07
C SER A 255 -21.10 -0.93 0.44
N ASP A 256 -21.75 -1.92 1.06
CA ASP A 256 -22.29 -1.83 2.40
C ASP A 256 -21.23 -2.19 3.46
N GLU A 257 -20.25 -3.02 3.11
CA GLU A 257 -19.12 -3.39 3.98
C GLU A 257 -18.01 -2.33 4.06
N PHE A 258 -18.02 -1.31 3.19
CA PHE A 258 -17.14 -0.16 3.35
C PHE A 258 -17.54 0.74 4.52
N CYS A 259 -18.79 0.65 5.01
CA CYS A 259 -19.22 1.36 6.22
C CYS A 259 -18.67 0.72 7.50
N SER A 260 -18.28 -0.56 7.47
CA SER A 260 -17.67 -1.27 8.61
C SER A 260 -16.14 -1.19 8.65
N ALA A 261 -15.53 -0.39 7.76
CA ALA A 261 -14.13 0.04 7.89
C ALA A 261 -14.02 1.35 8.71
N MET A 262 -15.00 1.60 9.58
CA MET A 262 -14.95 2.54 10.70
C MET A 262 -14.42 1.84 11.93
#